data_AF-A0A3B0UCN6-F1
#
_entry.id   AF-A0A3B0UCN6-F1
#
_cell.length_a   1.000
_cell.length_b   1.000
_cell.length_c   1.000
_cell.angle_alpha   90.00
_cell.angle_beta   90.00
_cell.angle_gamma   90.00
#
_symmetry.space_group_name_H-M   'P 1'
#
loop_
_entity.id
_entity.type
_entity.pdbx_description
1 polymer ?
#
loop_
_entity_poly.entity_id
_entity_poly.type
_entity_poly.pdbx_seq_one_letter_code
_entity_poly.pdbx_strand_id
1 'polypeptide(L)'
;MAKQELNRRQFLKSGAIAVGAMAAVGAGVGYLQKVTAENRINEKFLRPPGAIREKDFIYACIKCGLCIQICPVRAIKFAGIKEGLAYGTPYIDSRSQACDLSCDSIQCVETCPTAALYFVPFKTAGEKAIAKYDKTHKPDASYNPFPVQILAMKRQVNMGKALVNEKTCLAVLGKGFKGIPRGKDFKGVNRSPYGDSPKA
;
A
#
# COMPACT_ATOMS: atom_id res chain seq x y z
N MET A 1 -34.72 18.50 -51.08
CA MET A 1 -34.09 17.41 -50.31
C MET A 1 -35.01 16.20 -50.41
N ALA A 2 -34.58 15.12 -51.07
CA ALA A 2 -35.43 13.96 -51.30
C ALA A 2 -35.63 13.18 -49.98
N LYS A 3 -36.89 12.99 -49.59
CA LYS A 3 -37.29 12.20 -48.43
C LYS A 3 -37.18 10.71 -48.81
N GLN A 4 -36.15 10.03 -48.34
CA GLN A 4 -36.02 8.58 -48.56
C GLN A 4 -37.00 7.86 -47.61
N GLU A 5 -38.04 7.26 -48.18
CA GLU A 5 -38.96 6.35 -47.49
C GLU A 5 -38.20 5.06 -47.15
N LEU A 6 -37.74 4.94 -45.90
CA LEU A 6 -37.03 3.75 -45.44
C LEU A 6 -37.97 2.54 -45.46
N ASN A 7 -37.64 1.56 -46.30
CA ASN A 7 -38.41 0.34 -46.42
C ASN A 7 -38.41 -0.40 -45.08
N ARG A 8 -39.57 -0.92 -44.64
CA ARG A 8 -39.74 -1.62 -43.35
C ARG A 8 -38.69 -2.72 -43.12
N ARG A 9 -38.26 -3.37 -44.22
CA ARG A 9 -37.18 -4.38 -44.24
C ARG A 9 -35.78 -3.80 -43.99
N GLN A 10 -35.51 -2.59 -44.47
CA GLN A 10 -34.25 -1.88 -44.21
C GLN A 10 -34.18 -1.43 -42.76
N PHE A 11 -35.29 -0.95 -42.17
CA PHE A 11 -35.36 -0.57 -40.76
C PHE A 11 -35.11 -1.76 -39.81
N LEU A 12 -35.70 -2.93 -40.11
CA LEU A 12 -35.44 -4.14 -39.31
C LEU A 12 -33.99 -4.64 -39.44
N LYS A 13 -33.40 -4.55 -40.64
CA LYS A 13 -32.00 -4.93 -40.86
C LYS A 13 -31.02 -4.01 -40.15
N SER A 14 -31.22 -2.69 -40.22
CA SER A 14 -30.35 -1.72 -39.53
C SER A 14 -30.46 -1.84 -38.01
N GLY A 15 -31.66 -2.10 -37.48
CA GLY A 15 -31.86 -2.40 -36.06
C GLY A 15 -31.11 -3.65 -35.60
N ALA A 16 -31.21 -4.76 -36.34
CA ALA A 16 -30.50 -6.00 -36.01
C ALA A 16 -28.97 -5.85 -36.05
N ILE A 17 -28.44 -5.10 -37.02
CA ILE A 17 -27.00 -4.80 -37.12
C ILE A 17 -26.54 -3.94 -35.93
N ALA A 18 -27.31 -2.92 -35.56
CA ALA A 18 -26.97 -2.05 -34.44
C ALA A 18 -26.94 -2.81 -33.11
N VAL A 19 -27.94 -3.67 -32.86
CA VAL A 19 -27.98 -4.52 -31.65
C VAL A 19 -26.83 -5.52 -31.65
N GLY A 20 -26.55 -6.17 -32.78
CA GLY A 20 -25.41 -7.09 -32.91
C GLY A 20 -24.06 -6.41 -32.66
N ALA A 21 -23.87 -5.20 -33.19
CA ALA A 21 -22.67 -4.41 -32.97
C ALA A 21 -22.51 -4.00 -31.50
N MET A 22 -23.57 -3.53 -30.84
CA MET A 22 -23.52 -3.19 -29.42
C MET A 22 -23.25 -4.42 -28.55
N ALA A 23 -23.84 -5.58 -28.86
CA ALA A 23 -23.60 -6.82 -28.14
C ALA A 23 -22.14 -7.29 -28.27
N ALA A 24 -21.57 -7.21 -29.49
CA ALA A 24 -20.17 -7.56 -29.72
C ALA A 24 -19.20 -6.63 -28.98
N VAL A 25 -19.46 -5.32 -28.99
CA VAL A 25 -18.66 -4.34 -28.24
C VAL A 25 -18.79 -4.57 -26.73
N GLY A 26 -20.01 -4.78 -26.23
CA GLY A 26 -20.26 -5.07 -24.81
C GLY A 26 -19.55 -6.33 -24.33
N ALA A 27 -19.62 -7.42 -25.11
CA ALA A 27 -18.91 -8.66 -24.83
C ALA A 27 -17.38 -8.48 -24.88
N GLY A 28 -16.86 -7.72 -25.86
CA GLY A 28 -15.44 -7.41 -25.97
C GLY A 28 -14.91 -6.61 -24.78
N VAL A 29 -15.65 -5.57 -24.34
CA VAL A 29 -15.31 -4.78 -23.15
C VAL A 29 -15.39 -5.63 -21.88
N GLY A 30 -16.44 -6.43 -21.71
CA GLY A 30 -16.59 -7.33 -20.55
C GLY A 30 -15.46 -8.37 -20.47
N TYR A 31 -15.06 -8.93 -21.61
CA TYR A 31 -13.94 -9.87 -21.69
C TYR A 31 -12.61 -9.20 -21.34
N LEU A 32 -12.32 -8.01 -21.90
CA LEU A 32 -11.13 -7.23 -21.56
C LEU A 32 -11.09 -6.85 -20.08
N GLN A 33 -12.22 -6.46 -19.49
CA GLN A 33 -12.30 -6.19 -18.06
C GLN A 33 -11.98 -7.43 -17.23
N LYS A 34 -12.50 -8.61 -17.59
CA LYS A 34 -12.22 -9.86 -16.86
C LYS A 34 -10.74 -10.24 -16.90
N VAL A 35 -10.15 -10.29 -18.10
CA VAL A 35 -8.74 -10.67 -18.29
C VAL A 35 -7.78 -9.67 -17.63
N THR A 36 -8.14 -8.38 -17.65
CA THR A 36 -7.32 -7.37 -16.99
C THR A 36 -7.55 -7.28 -15.49
N ALA A 37 -8.72 -7.67 -14.95
CA ALA A 37 -9.07 -7.61 -13.52
C ALA A 37 -8.35 -8.67 -12.69
N GLU A 38 -8.21 -9.89 -13.21
CA GLU A 38 -7.55 -11.00 -12.50
C GLU A 38 -6.04 -10.73 -12.26
N ASN A 39 -5.44 -9.82 -13.02
CA ASN A 39 -4.03 -9.41 -12.89
C ASN A 39 -3.80 -8.15 -12.01
N ARG A 40 -4.83 -7.60 -11.34
CA ARG A 40 -4.75 -6.24 -10.75
C ARG A 40 -4.24 -6.13 -9.32
N ILE A 41 -4.21 -7.20 -8.53
CA ILE A 41 -3.58 -7.10 -7.22
C ILE A 41 -2.08 -7.20 -7.42
N ASN A 42 -1.46 -6.08 -7.75
CA ASN A 42 -0.03 -5.97 -7.81
C ASN A 42 0.52 -6.06 -6.39
N GLU A 43 0.77 -7.30 -5.95
CA GLU A 43 1.25 -7.62 -4.61
C GLU A 43 2.57 -6.94 -4.24
N LYS A 44 3.23 -6.31 -5.21
CA LYS A 44 4.45 -5.51 -5.02
C LYS A 44 4.19 -4.23 -4.24
N PHE A 45 2.97 -3.69 -4.29
CA PHE A 45 2.62 -2.45 -3.61
C PHE A 45 1.96 -2.72 -2.27
N LEU A 46 2.37 -1.94 -1.28
CA LEU A 46 1.91 -2.04 0.09
C LEU A 46 0.96 -0.89 0.40
N ARG A 47 -0.04 -1.12 1.25
CA ARG A 47 -0.82 -0.02 1.82
C ARG A 47 -0.02 0.68 2.92
N PRO A 48 -0.33 1.96 3.20
CA PRO A 48 0.27 2.65 4.34
C PRO A 48 0.03 1.90 5.66
N PRO A 49 0.88 2.14 6.68
CA PRO A 49 0.69 1.59 8.01
C PRO A 49 -0.73 1.81 8.53
N GLY A 50 -1.29 0.78 9.18
CA GLY A 50 -2.63 0.86 9.77
C GLY A 50 -3.79 0.68 8.80
N ALA A 51 -3.53 0.43 7.51
CA ALA A 51 -4.60 0.18 6.55
C ALA A 51 -5.48 -1.00 6.97
N ILE A 52 -6.78 -0.77 6.95
CA ILE A 52 -7.79 -1.83 7.09
C ILE A 52 -7.76 -2.77 5.88
N ARG A 53 -8.59 -3.82 5.90
CA ARG A 53 -8.66 -4.78 4.79
C ARG A 53 -8.93 -4.07 3.47
N GLU A 54 -8.26 -4.51 2.40
CA GLU A 54 -8.27 -3.86 1.08
C GLU A 54 -9.67 -3.48 0.60
N LYS A 55 -10.63 -4.41 0.70
CA LYS A 55 -12.03 -4.15 0.30
C LYS A 55 -12.63 -2.96 1.04
N ASP A 56 -12.43 -2.88 2.35
CA ASP A 56 -13.00 -1.85 3.21
C ASP A 56 -12.22 -0.53 3.02
N PHE A 57 -10.91 -0.64 2.79
CA PHE A 57 -9.99 0.47 2.56
C PHE A 57 -10.36 1.28 1.32
N ILE A 58 -10.72 0.63 0.21
CA ILE A 58 -11.09 1.30 -1.04
C ILE A 58 -12.34 2.19 -0.85
N TYR A 59 -13.28 1.78 0.00
CA TYR A 59 -14.48 2.56 0.30
C TYR A 59 -14.25 3.63 1.37
N ALA A 60 -13.43 3.35 2.38
CA ALA A 60 -13.15 4.29 3.47
C ALA A 60 -12.19 5.42 3.06
N CYS A 61 -11.32 5.19 2.09
CA CYS A 61 -10.34 6.18 1.65
C CYS A 61 -10.98 7.27 0.79
N ILE A 62 -11.14 8.47 1.37
CA ILE A 62 -11.64 9.66 0.66
C ILE A 62 -10.57 10.37 -0.19
N LYS A 63 -9.36 9.81 -0.29
CA LYS A 63 -8.27 10.30 -1.16
C LYS A 63 -7.82 11.73 -0.85
N CYS A 64 -7.92 12.16 0.41
CA CYS A 64 -7.55 13.50 0.85
C CYS A 64 -6.05 13.82 0.77
N GLY A 65 -5.18 12.80 0.74
CA GLY A 65 -3.73 12.98 0.61
C GLY A 65 -2.98 13.38 1.89
N LEU A 66 -3.65 13.55 3.02
CA LEU A 66 -2.99 13.92 4.29
C LEU A 66 -1.88 12.95 4.70
N CYS A 67 -2.11 11.64 4.54
CA CYS A 67 -1.11 10.61 4.80
C CYS A 67 0.16 10.73 3.92
N ILE A 68 0.04 11.29 2.71
CA ILE A 68 1.17 11.52 1.79
C ILE A 68 1.95 12.75 2.24
N GLN A 69 1.25 13.84 2.56
CA GLN A 69 1.86 15.11 2.97
C GLN A 69 2.63 14.99 4.29
N ILE A 70 2.09 14.24 5.25
CA ILE A 70 2.70 14.10 6.58
C ILE A 70 3.90 13.12 6.59
N CYS A 71 4.12 12.33 5.52
CA CYS A 71 5.16 11.30 5.52
C CYS A 71 6.55 11.92 5.34
N PRO A 72 7.43 11.94 6.37
CA PRO A 72 8.72 12.65 6.28
C PRO A 72 9.68 12.01 5.27
N VAL A 73 9.62 10.69 5.12
CA VAL A 73 10.45 9.94 4.16
C VAL A 73 9.82 9.83 2.78
N ARG A 74 8.63 10.42 2.55
CA ARG A 74 7.92 10.40 1.27
C ARG A 74 7.74 9.00 0.68
N ALA A 75 7.45 8.02 1.55
CA ALA A 75 7.22 6.63 1.15
C ALA A 75 5.85 6.40 0.50
N ILE A 76 4.86 7.23 0.84
CA ILE A 76 3.46 7.06 0.40
C ILE A 76 3.22 7.90 -0.86
N LYS A 77 2.59 7.30 -1.88
CA LYS A 77 2.26 7.91 -3.17
C LYS A 77 0.80 7.66 -3.54
N PHE A 78 0.24 8.48 -4.44
CA PHE A 78 -1.07 8.24 -5.02
C PHE A 78 -0.99 7.19 -6.13
N ALA A 79 -1.85 6.17 -6.06
CA ALA A 79 -2.01 5.22 -7.15
C ALA A 79 -2.63 5.91 -8.36
N GLY A 80 -2.00 5.77 -9.53
CA GLY A 80 -2.56 6.11 -10.81
C GLY A 80 -3.26 4.92 -11.44
N ILE A 81 -3.31 4.92 -12.78
CA ILE A 81 -3.97 3.86 -13.57
C ILE A 81 -3.04 2.64 -13.73
N LYS A 82 -1.72 2.84 -13.62
CA LYS A 82 -0.70 1.83 -13.96
C LYS A 82 -0.43 0.85 -12.81
N GLU A 83 -0.74 1.23 -11.59
CA GLU A 83 -0.36 0.49 -10.39
C GLU A 83 -1.27 -0.72 -10.13
N GLY A 84 -2.42 -0.81 -10.80
CA GLY A 84 -3.41 -1.87 -10.57
C GLY A 84 -4.23 -1.69 -9.28
N LEU A 85 -3.97 -0.64 -8.51
CA LEU A 85 -4.71 -0.28 -7.30
C LEU A 85 -5.89 0.64 -7.62
N ALA A 86 -6.80 0.79 -6.66
CA ALA A 86 -7.88 1.77 -6.79
C ALA A 86 -7.32 3.18 -7.02
N TYR A 87 -7.77 3.85 -8.07
CA TYR A 87 -7.25 5.15 -8.49
C TYR A 87 -7.32 6.19 -7.37
N GLY A 88 -6.22 6.90 -7.14
CA GLY A 88 -6.07 7.94 -6.13
C GLY A 88 -6.03 7.41 -4.69
N THR A 89 -5.96 6.10 -4.47
CA THR A 89 -5.71 5.54 -3.14
C THR A 89 -4.21 5.52 -2.84
N PRO A 90 -3.79 5.71 -1.57
CA PRO A 90 -2.37 5.77 -1.24
C PRO A 90 -1.73 4.38 -1.22
N TYR A 91 -0.48 4.30 -1.65
CA TYR A 91 0.33 3.08 -1.67
C TYR A 91 1.80 3.38 -1.41
N ILE A 92 2.56 2.34 -1.10
CA ILE A 92 4.01 2.35 -0.91
C ILE A 92 4.64 1.38 -1.90
N ASP A 93 5.57 1.88 -2.71
CA ASP A 93 6.50 1.07 -3.48
C ASP A 93 7.81 0.95 -2.69
N SER A 94 7.90 -0.15 -1.93
CA SER A 94 9.05 -0.46 -1.07
C SER A 94 10.39 -0.54 -1.82
N ARG A 95 10.37 -0.85 -3.13
CA ARG A 95 11.61 -0.90 -3.94
C ARG A 95 12.11 0.49 -4.26
N SER A 96 11.20 1.45 -4.47
CA SER A 96 11.56 2.86 -4.71
C SER A 96 11.90 3.59 -3.40
N GLN A 97 10.98 3.57 -2.43
CA GLN A 97 11.14 4.16 -1.11
C GLN A 97 10.27 3.40 -0.11
N ALA A 98 10.91 2.83 0.91
CA ALA A 98 10.22 2.06 1.94
C ALA A 98 9.76 2.97 3.08
N CYS A 99 8.69 2.57 3.77
CA CYS A 99 8.40 3.13 5.09
C CYS A 99 9.40 2.53 6.08
N ASP A 100 10.18 3.39 6.72
CA ASP A 100 11.17 3.03 7.73
C ASP A 100 10.71 3.38 9.16
N LEU A 101 9.47 3.88 9.29
CA LEU A 101 8.90 4.36 10.54
C LEU A 101 9.77 5.45 11.20
N SER A 102 10.45 6.29 10.41
CA SER A 102 11.22 7.43 10.93
C SER A 102 10.35 8.55 11.51
N CYS A 103 9.02 8.49 11.37
CA CYS A 103 8.11 9.41 12.05
C CYS A 103 7.82 8.97 13.49
N ASP A 104 7.64 9.95 14.37
CA ASP A 104 7.14 9.73 15.72
C ASP A 104 5.64 9.42 15.65
N SER A 105 5.24 8.25 16.16
CA SER A 105 3.84 7.78 16.26
C SER A 105 3.07 7.43 14.97
N ILE A 106 3.74 7.15 13.84
CA ILE A 106 3.03 6.73 12.59
C ILE A 106 2.02 7.81 12.16
N GLN A 107 2.52 9.01 11.89
CA GLN A 107 1.72 10.22 11.63
C GLN A 107 0.68 10.06 10.51
N CYS A 108 0.91 9.15 9.55
CA CYS A 108 -0.07 8.86 8.50
C CYS A 108 -1.38 8.26 9.03
N VAL A 109 -1.32 7.49 10.12
CA VAL A 109 -2.52 6.92 10.78
C VAL A 109 -3.24 8.03 11.55
N GLU A 110 -2.50 8.81 12.35
CA GLU A 110 -3.06 9.92 13.15
C GLU A 110 -3.80 10.96 12.31
N THR A 111 -3.27 11.26 11.12
CA THR A 111 -3.87 12.26 10.24
C THR A 111 -5.05 11.73 9.41
N CYS A 112 -5.39 10.43 9.48
CA CYS A 112 -6.43 9.86 8.64
C CYS A 112 -7.84 10.19 9.18
N PRO A 113 -8.61 11.08 8.52
CA PRO A 113 -9.87 11.58 9.07
C PRO A 113 -11.00 10.55 9.01
N THR A 114 -10.90 9.55 8.13
CA THR A 114 -11.93 8.53 7.92
C THR A 114 -11.59 7.20 8.58
N ALA A 115 -10.47 7.12 9.31
CA ALA A 115 -10.02 5.87 9.92
C ALA A 115 -9.80 4.72 8.91
N ALA A 116 -9.60 5.03 7.62
CA ALA A 116 -9.14 4.06 6.61
C ALA A 116 -7.76 3.50 6.97
N LEU A 117 -6.96 4.32 7.67
CA LEU A 117 -5.80 3.92 8.46
C LEU A 117 -6.26 3.95 9.92
N TYR A 118 -6.29 2.80 10.60
CA TYR A 118 -7.03 2.64 11.85
C TYR A 118 -6.15 2.39 13.08
N PHE A 119 -6.51 3.05 14.19
CA PHE A 119 -5.70 3.13 15.41
C PHE A 119 -5.93 2.02 16.44
N VAL A 120 -7.09 1.33 16.46
CA VAL A 120 -7.41 0.40 17.56
C VAL A 120 -6.39 -0.74 17.74
N PRO A 121 -5.89 -1.40 16.67
CA PRO A 121 -4.81 -2.37 16.83
C PRO A 121 -3.56 -1.76 17.50
N PHE A 122 -3.27 -0.48 17.24
CA PHE A 122 -2.14 0.25 17.80
C PHE A 122 -2.36 0.68 19.25
N LYS A 123 -3.55 1.16 19.61
CA LYS A 123 -3.92 1.48 21.00
C LYS A 123 -3.80 0.26 21.89
N THR A 124 -4.46 -0.83 21.51
CA THR A 124 -4.44 -2.08 22.28
C THR A 124 -3.04 -2.68 22.36
N ALA A 125 -2.22 -2.55 21.31
CA ALA A 125 -0.83 -2.99 21.34
C ALA A 125 0.05 -2.13 22.28
N GLY A 126 -0.13 -0.82 22.28
CA GLY A 126 0.55 0.10 23.19
C GLY A 126 0.20 -0.17 24.66
N GLU A 127 -1.09 -0.32 24.96
CA GLU A 127 -1.60 -0.67 26.30
C GLU A 127 -1.02 -2.01 26.77
N LYS A 128 -1.06 -3.05 25.92
CA LYS A 128 -0.46 -4.36 26.25
C LYS A 128 1.05 -4.29 26.45
N ALA A 129 1.75 -3.44 25.70
CA ALA A 129 3.18 -3.28 25.82
C ALA A 129 3.58 -2.59 27.13
N ILE A 130 2.85 -1.55 27.54
CA ILE A 130 3.01 -0.91 28.85
C ILE A 130 2.75 -1.91 29.97
N ALA A 131 1.60 -2.60 29.93
CA ALA A 131 1.25 -3.60 30.93
C ALA A 131 2.28 -4.75 31.03
N LYS A 132 3.01 -5.05 29.94
CA LYS A 132 4.12 -6.01 29.96
C LYS A 132 5.39 -5.40 30.58
N TYR A 133 5.69 -4.15 30.25
CA TYR A 133 6.85 -3.43 30.77
C TYR A 133 6.77 -3.27 32.30
N ASP A 134 5.61 -2.82 32.81
CA ASP A 134 5.34 -2.58 34.23
C ASP A 134 5.47 -3.84 35.11
N LYS A 135 5.39 -5.05 34.52
CA LYS A 135 5.66 -6.31 35.25
C LYS A 135 7.13 -6.48 35.64
N THR A 136 8.04 -5.83 34.89
CA THR A 136 9.50 -5.99 35.02
C THR A 136 10.19 -4.72 35.51
N HIS A 137 9.49 -3.59 35.45
CA HIS A 137 9.99 -2.28 35.85
C HIS A 137 9.02 -1.68 36.87
N LYS A 138 9.52 -1.07 37.94
CA LYS A 138 8.66 -0.37 38.89
C LYS A 138 8.04 0.85 38.19
N PRO A 139 6.76 1.18 38.44
CA PRO A 139 6.15 2.40 37.95
C PRO A 139 6.98 3.59 38.41
N ASP A 140 7.66 4.25 37.48
CA ASP A 140 8.44 5.45 37.71
C ASP A 140 7.69 6.62 37.05
N ALA A 141 7.33 7.64 37.82
CA ALA A 141 6.65 8.82 37.31
C ALA A 141 7.52 9.65 36.35
N SER A 142 8.84 9.45 36.38
CA SER A 142 9.80 10.00 35.43
C SER A 142 9.85 9.22 34.10
N TYR A 143 9.32 8.00 34.09
CA TYR A 143 9.33 7.15 32.90
C TYR A 143 8.26 7.60 31.91
N ASN A 144 8.72 8.15 30.79
CA ASN A 144 7.86 8.41 29.65
C ASN A 144 7.45 7.05 29.01
N PRO A 145 6.16 6.68 28.97
CA PRO A 145 5.70 5.43 28.36
C PRO A 145 5.58 5.51 26.83
N PHE A 146 5.64 6.70 26.24
CA PHE A 146 5.53 6.92 24.80
C PHE A 146 6.57 6.14 23.97
N PRO A 147 7.85 5.98 24.37
CA PRO A 147 8.81 5.17 23.63
C PRO A 147 8.40 3.69 23.51
N VAL A 148 7.86 3.07 24.58
CA VAL A 148 7.37 1.69 24.55
C VAL A 148 6.13 1.56 23.69
N GLN A 149 5.21 2.52 23.79
CA GLN A 149 4.04 2.58 22.91
C GLN A 149 4.45 2.71 21.45
N ILE A 150 5.33 3.66 21.11
CA ILE A 150 5.83 3.87 19.74
C ILE A 150 6.47 2.58 19.20
N LEU A 151 7.34 1.91 19.98
CA LEU A 151 7.96 0.64 19.57
C LEU A 151 6.94 -0.47 19.35
N ALA A 152 5.91 -0.58 20.21
CA ALA A 152 4.86 -1.56 20.07
C ALA A 152 3.99 -1.31 18.83
N MET A 153 3.63 -0.06 18.58
CA MET A 153 2.89 0.36 17.39
C MET A 153 3.67 0.02 16.12
N LYS A 154 4.98 0.33 16.08
CA LYS A 154 5.87 0.01 14.96
C LYS A 154 5.94 -1.50 14.65
N ARG A 155 5.80 -2.37 15.65
CA ARG A 155 5.85 -3.85 15.47
C ARG A 155 4.55 -4.48 14.94
N GLN A 156 3.41 -3.80 15.06
CA GLN A 156 2.11 -4.33 14.58
C GLN A 156 1.83 -3.98 13.12
N VAL A 157 2.69 -3.16 12.50
CA VAL A 157 2.55 -2.78 11.10
C VAL A 157 3.03 -3.92 10.21
N ASN A 158 2.24 -4.25 9.17
CA ASN A 158 2.74 -5.09 8.10
C ASN A 158 3.72 -4.27 7.23
N MET A 159 5.00 -4.38 7.54
CA MET A 159 6.08 -3.56 6.98
C MET A 159 6.52 -3.95 5.56
N GLY A 160 6.04 -5.09 5.05
CA GLY A 160 6.21 -5.47 3.66
C GLY A 160 6.18 -6.96 3.40
N LYS A 161 6.13 -7.31 2.12
CA LYS A 161 6.29 -8.67 1.62
C LYS A 161 7.72 -8.86 1.14
N ALA A 162 8.43 -9.83 1.70
CA ALA A 162 9.76 -10.20 1.20
C ALA A 162 9.61 -11.25 0.09
N LEU A 163 10.09 -10.95 -1.11
CA LEU A 163 10.31 -11.96 -2.14
C LEU A 163 11.67 -12.60 -1.88
N VAL A 164 11.65 -13.84 -1.41
CA VAL A 164 12.85 -14.57 -1.01
C VAL A 164 13.20 -15.57 -2.11
N ASN A 165 14.44 -15.54 -2.58
CA ASN A 165 14.97 -16.65 -3.38
C ASN A 165 15.47 -17.73 -2.41
N GLU A 166 14.72 -18.81 -2.30
CA GLU A 166 14.99 -19.91 -1.38
C GLU A 166 16.35 -20.58 -1.64
N LYS A 167 16.87 -20.52 -2.88
CA LYS A 167 18.18 -21.10 -3.25
C LYS A 167 19.36 -20.29 -2.72
N THR A 168 19.19 -18.99 -2.48
CA THR A 168 20.29 -18.08 -2.10
C THR A 168 20.10 -17.43 -0.74
N CYS A 169 18.88 -17.47 -0.19
CA CYS A 169 18.61 -16.85 1.11
C CYS A 169 19.28 -17.65 2.23
N LEU A 170 20.33 -17.08 2.82
CA LEU A 170 21.07 -17.71 3.91
C LEU A 170 20.17 -18.13 5.07
N ALA A 171 19.16 -17.31 5.41
CA ALA A 171 18.20 -17.63 6.46
C ALA A 171 17.34 -18.87 6.11
N VAL A 172 16.85 -18.98 4.87
CA VAL A 172 16.11 -20.17 4.41
C VAL A 172 17.00 -21.41 4.40
N LEU A 173 18.27 -21.26 4.03
CA LEU A 173 19.26 -22.33 4.01
C LEU A 173 19.78 -22.70 5.41
N GLY A 174 19.30 -22.06 6.49
CA GLY A 174 19.79 -22.26 7.86
C GLY A 174 21.24 -21.80 8.09
N LYS A 175 21.80 -21.01 7.18
CA LYS A 175 23.18 -20.50 7.24
C LYS A 175 23.20 -19.14 7.92
N GLY A 176 24.11 -18.97 8.88
CA GLY A 176 24.39 -17.67 9.48
C GLY A 176 25.19 -16.75 8.55
N PHE A 177 25.10 -15.44 8.79
CA PHE A 177 25.95 -14.44 8.15
C PHE A 177 26.91 -13.83 9.19
N LYS A 178 28.19 -13.68 8.84
CA LYS A 178 29.19 -12.96 9.66
C LYS A 178 29.81 -11.85 8.82
N GLY A 179 29.96 -10.66 9.42
CA GLY A 179 30.53 -9.49 8.76
C GLY A 179 29.54 -8.33 8.64
N ILE A 180 29.89 -7.32 7.85
CA ILE A 180 29.03 -6.16 7.60
C ILE A 180 28.01 -6.54 6.51
N PRO A 181 26.69 -6.35 6.72
CA PRO A 181 25.64 -6.75 5.77
C PRO A 181 25.82 -6.23 4.34
N ARG A 182 26.55 -5.13 4.19
CA ARG A 182 27.00 -4.59 2.91
C ARG A 182 28.48 -4.25 3.04
N GLY A 183 29.31 -4.69 2.11
CA GLY A 183 30.74 -4.34 2.08
C GLY A 183 30.97 -2.84 2.01
N LYS A 184 32.20 -2.39 2.31
CA LYS A 184 32.57 -0.97 2.20
C LYS A 184 32.35 -0.42 0.78
N ASP A 185 32.47 -1.29 -0.22
CA ASP A 185 32.34 -1.00 -1.65
C ASP A 185 30.88 -1.04 -2.17
N PHE A 186 29.88 -1.13 -1.27
CA PHE A 186 28.48 -1.16 -1.69
C PHE A 186 28.01 0.20 -2.22
N LYS A 187 27.92 0.30 -3.55
CA LYS A 187 27.38 1.44 -4.30
C LYS A 187 25.85 1.45 -4.27
N GLY A 188 25.28 1.81 -3.12
CA GLY A 188 23.84 1.98 -2.98
C GLY A 188 23.46 3.28 -2.31
N VAL A 189 22.27 3.77 -2.66
CA VAL A 189 21.70 4.99 -2.09
C VAL A 189 21.30 4.75 -0.63
N ASN A 190 21.81 5.58 0.28
CA ASN A 190 21.29 5.62 1.64
C ASN A 190 19.91 6.26 1.63
N ARG A 191 18.89 5.55 2.13
CA ARG A 191 17.50 5.99 2.10
C ARG A 191 17.01 6.54 3.44
N SER A 192 17.86 6.51 4.47
CA SER A 192 17.56 7.09 5.77
C SER A 192 17.65 8.63 5.71
N PRO A 193 16.70 9.36 6.29
CA PRO A 193 16.67 10.83 6.26
C PRO A 193 17.87 11.50 6.96
N TYR A 194 18.60 10.78 7.82
CA TYR A 194 19.82 11.25 8.49
C TYR A 194 21.11 10.69 7.86
N GLY A 195 21.00 10.09 6.68
CA GLY A 195 22.12 9.56 5.93
C GLY A 195 22.65 10.57 4.93
N ASP A 196 23.33 11.61 5.39
CA ASP A 196 23.95 12.66 4.56
C ASP A 196 25.14 12.15 3.71
N SER A 197 24.95 11.11 2.92
CA SER A 197 25.93 10.76 1.88
C SER A 197 25.29 9.94 0.76
N PRO A 198 25.38 10.41 -0.50
CA PRO A 198 25.54 9.46 -1.59
C PRO A 198 26.86 8.73 -1.32
N LYS A 199 26.83 7.42 -1.11
CA LYS A 199 28.07 6.65 -1.22
C LYS A 199 28.49 6.69 -2.68
N ALA A 200 29.59 7.41 -2.93
CA ALA A 200 30.38 7.29 -4.16
C ALA A 200 30.84 5.83 -4.38
#